data_AF-A0A532F2M0-F1
#
_entry.id   AF-A0A532F2M0-F1
#
_cell.length_a   1.000
_cell.length_b   1.000
_cell.length_c   1.000
_cell.angle_alpha   90.00
_cell.angle_beta   90.00
_cell.angle_gamma   90.00
#
_symmetry.space_group_name_H-M   'P 1'
#
loop_
_entity.id
_entity.type
_entity.pdbx_description
1 polymer ?
#
loop_
_entity_poly.entity_id
_entity_poly.type
_entity_poly.pdbx_seq_one_letter_code
_entity_poly.pdbx_strand_id
1 'polypeptide(L)'
;MEKFTLIVGEHAMIQGIVSVGVLMNSGKIHGTITAAEKIQILKPGVLIGDIRTPVIAIEEGSRFHGMCDMGAHLWSGERALSVDMAPGLVATAS
;
A
#
# COMPACT_ATOMS: atom_id res chain seq x y z
N MET A 1 -19.93 4.53 6.30
CA MET A 1 -19.69 3.07 6.25
C MET A 1 -18.78 2.73 7.39
N GLU A 2 -19.16 1.76 8.21
CA GLU A 2 -18.29 1.24 9.26
C GLU A 2 -17.11 0.51 8.63
N LYS A 3 -15.92 0.76 9.17
CA LYS A 3 -14.67 0.19 8.67
C LYS A 3 -14.31 -0.98 9.59
N PHE A 4 -14.33 -2.19 9.04
CA PHE A 4 -14.05 -3.40 9.81
C PHE A 4 -12.64 -3.90 9.52
N THR A 5 -12.05 -4.55 10.53
CA THR A 5 -10.79 -5.28 10.40
C THR A 5 -11.08 -6.74 10.10
N LEU A 6 -10.50 -7.26 9.03
CA LEU A 6 -10.49 -8.69 8.73
C LEU A 6 -9.14 -9.29 9.09
N ILE A 7 -9.16 -10.31 9.94
CA ILE A 7 -7.98 -11.08 10.34
C ILE A 7 -8.07 -12.48 9.73
N VAL A 8 -7.07 -12.85 8.95
CA VAL A 8 -6.97 -14.15 8.27
C VAL A 8 -5.83 -14.93 8.90
N GLY A 9 -6.18 -16.00 9.61
CA GLY A 9 -5.21 -16.88 10.27
C GLY A 9 -4.39 -17.72 9.29
N GLU A 10 -3.29 -18.29 9.77
CA GLU A 10 -2.30 -19.03 8.96
C GLU A 10 -2.88 -20.16 8.10
N HIS A 11 -3.87 -20.89 8.62
CA HIS A 11 -4.51 -22.00 7.93
C HIS A 11 -5.77 -21.61 7.15
N ALA A 12 -6.16 -20.33 7.18
CA ALA A 12 -7.35 -19.86 6.49
C ALA A 12 -7.09 -19.69 4.99
N MET A 13 -8.10 -19.99 4.18
CA MET A 13 -8.10 -19.76 2.74
C MET A 13 -9.33 -18.94 2.35
N ILE A 14 -9.12 -17.86 1.61
CA ILE A 14 -10.17 -16.99 1.11
C ILE A 14 -10.05 -16.90 -0.42
N GLN A 15 -11.17 -17.07 -1.11
CA GLN A 15 -11.26 -16.86 -2.55
C GLN A 15 -12.44 -15.95 -2.88
N GLY A 16 -12.20 -14.87 -3.61
CA GLY A 16 -13.26 -13.94 -4.06
C GLY A 16 -12.93 -12.47 -3.86
N ILE A 17 -13.96 -11.66 -3.64
CA ILE A 17 -13.87 -10.21 -3.51
C ILE A 17 -14.03 -9.82 -2.04
N VAL A 18 -13.10 -9.04 -1.50
CA VAL A 18 -13.11 -8.59 -0.11
C VAL A 18 -13.10 -7.07 -0.05
N SER A 19 -13.95 -6.48 0.80
CA SER A 19 -14.00 -5.04 1.06
C SER A 19 -13.98 -4.79 2.57
N VAL A 20 -12.92 -4.17 3.06
CA VAL A 20 -12.65 -3.99 4.51
C VAL A 20 -12.02 -2.62 4.77
N GLY A 21 -11.93 -2.22 6.05
CA GLY A 21 -11.08 -1.11 6.46
C GLY A 21 -9.61 -1.53 6.48
N VAL A 22 -9.33 -2.56 7.28
CA VAL A 22 -7.99 -3.13 7.47
C VAL A 22 -8.00 -4.62 7.17
N LEU A 23 -7.01 -5.11 6.43
CA LEU A 23 -6.74 -6.54 6.25
C LEU A 23 -5.44 -6.92 6.97
N MET A 24 -5.47 -7.96 7.80
CA MET A 24 -4.28 -8.63 8.35
C MET A 24 -4.28 -10.09 7.88
N ASN A 25 -3.35 -10.45 7.01
CA ASN A 25 -3.31 -11.77 6.38
C ASN A 25 -2.06 -12.56 6.78
N SER A 26 -2.26 -13.68 7.49
CA SER A 26 -1.23 -14.72 7.69
C SER A 26 -1.52 -15.99 6.88
N GLY A 27 -2.69 -16.07 6.23
CA GLY A 27 -3.16 -17.23 5.46
C GLY A 27 -3.02 -17.05 3.95
N LYS A 28 -3.89 -17.73 3.19
CA LYS A 28 -3.88 -17.70 1.72
C LYS A 28 -5.10 -16.98 1.17
N ILE A 29 -4.89 -15.95 0.38
CA ILE A 29 -5.95 -15.20 -0.28
C ILE A 29 -5.74 -15.25 -1.79
N HIS A 30 -6.80 -15.59 -2.53
CA HIS A 30 -6.84 -15.48 -3.98
C HIS A 30 -8.04 -14.63 -4.42
N GLY A 31 -7.79 -13.42 -4.91
CA GLY A 31 -8.86 -12.58 -5.45
C GLY A 31 -8.61 -11.08 -5.34
N THR A 32 -9.68 -10.29 -5.41
CA THR A 32 -9.62 -8.83 -5.47
C THR A 32 -9.94 -8.22 -4.11
N ILE A 33 -9.02 -7.44 -3.56
CA ILE A 33 -9.15 -6.85 -2.22
C ILE A 33 -9.22 -5.33 -2.29
N THR A 34 -10.22 -4.75 -1.65
CA THR A 34 -10.29 -3.31 -1.39
C THR A 34 -10.19 -3.08 0.12
N ALA A 35 -9.09 -2.46 0.56
CA ALA A 35 -8.92 -2.03 1.94
C ALA A 35 -8.91 -0.50 1.99
N ALA A 36 -9.84 0.08 2.76
CA ALA A 36 -9.97 1.54 2.83
C ALA A 36 -8.83 2.21 3.61
N GLU A 37 -8.09 1.45 4.43
CA GLU A 37 -7.05 2.00 5.31
C GLU A 37 -5.71 1.29 5.15
N LYS A 38 -5.68 -0.05 5.20
CA LYS A 38 -4.40 -0.77 5.24
C LYS A 38 -4.53 -2.24 4.85
N ILE A 39 -3.52 -2.75 4.17
CA ILE A 39 -3.27 -4.20 4.02
C ILE A 39 -1.95 -4.54 4.72
N GLN A 40 -1.97 -5.57 5.57
CA GLN A 40 -0.79 -6.19 6.15
C GLN A 40 -0.75 -7.66 5.75
N ILE A 41 0.32 -8.06 5.08
CA ILE A 41 0.61 -9.46 4.82
C ILE A 41 1.70 -9.87 5.80
N LEU A 42 1.33 -10.70 6.78
CA LEU A 42 2.18 -11.26 7.81
C LEU A 42 2.71 -12.62 7.35
N LYS A 43 3.81 -13.13 7.91
CA LYS A 43 4.30 -14.47 7.55
C LYS A 43 3.40 -15.57 8.13
N PRO A 44 3.21 -16.71 7.44
CA PRO A 44 3.68 -17.08 6.09
C PRO A 44 2.69 -16.68 4.97
N GLY A 45 1.94 -15.59 5.17
CA GLY A 45 0.80 -15.19 4.36
C GLY A 45 1.11 -14.98 2.88
N VAL A 46 0.15 -15.41 2.05
CA VAL A 46 0.19 -15.33 0.59
C VAL A 46 -1.07 -14.62 0.10
N LEU A 47 -0.90 -13.60 -0.74
CA LEU A 47 -1.99 -12.92 -1.42
C LEU A 47 -1.72 -12.92 -2.93
N ILE A 48 -2.59 -13.59 -3.69
CA ILE A 48 -2.58 -13.62 -5.15
C ILE A 48 -3.82 -12.88 -5.66
N GLY A 49 -3.63 -11.86 -6.50
CA GLY A 49 -4.71 -11.06 -7.06
C GLY A 49 -4.55 -9.57 -6.79
N ASP A 50 -5.55 -8.81 -7.21
CA ASP A 50 -5.45 -7.36 -7.30
C ASP A 50 -5.89 -6.68 -5.99
N ILE A 51 -5.16 -5.64 -5.59
CA ILE A 51 -5.42 -4.92 -4.36
C ILE A 51 -5.54 -3.42 -4.61
N ARG A 52 -6.48 -2.80 -3.88
CA ARG A 52 -6.63 -1.35 -3.75
C ARG A 52 -6.52 -0.98 -2.28
N THR A 53 -5.50 -0.22 -1.92
CA THR A 53 -5.27 0.19 -0.52
C THR A 53 -4.35 1.40 -0.45
N PRO A 54 -4.61 2.42 0.38
CA PRO A 54 -3.70 3.56 0.49
C PRO A 54 -2.36 3.18 1.16
N VAL A 55 -2.34 2.10 1.96
CA VAL A 55 -1.14 1.62 2.65
C VAL A 55 -1.04 0.10 2.55
N ILE A 56 0.17 -0.40 2.26
CA ILE A 56 0.50 -1.82 2.30
C ILE A 56 1.79 -2.07 3.10
N ALA A 57 1.79 -3.12 3.91
CA ALA A 57 2.99 -3.65 4.56
C ALA A 57 3.10 -5.15 4.31
N ILE A 58 4.29 -5.61 3.91
CA ILE A 58 4.57 -7.02 3.61
C ILE A 58 5.73 -7.46 4.51
N GLU A 59 5.47 -8.43 5.38
CA GLU A 59 6.48 -9.03 6.26
C GLU A 59 7.44 -9.91 5.47
N GLU A 60 8.69 -10.00 5.94
CA GLU A 60 9.65 -10.96 5.41
C GLU A 60 9.10 -12.40 5.50
N GLY A 61 9.24 -13.15 4.41
CA GLY A 61 8.72 -14.51 4.28
C GLY A 61 7.28 -14.59 3.76
N SER A 62 6.57 -13.46 3.64
CA SER A 62 5.27 -13.38 2.97
C SER A 62 5.39 -13.27 1.45
N ARG A 63 4.28 -13.48 0.74
CA ARG A 63 4.21 -13.38 -0.72
C ARG A 63 3.02 -12.55 -1.17
N PHE A 64 3.26 -11.65 -2.12
CA PHE A 64 2.24 -10.91 -2.84
C PHE A 64 2.46 -11.06 -4.35
N HIS A 65 1.41 -11.34 -5.10
CA HIS A 65 1.45 -11.39 -6.56
C HIS A 65 0.15 -10.86 -7.17
N GLY A 66 0.21 -9.73 -7.85
CA GLY A 66 -0.94 -9.13 -8.54
C GLY A 66 -0.77 -7.62 -8.72
N MET A 67 -1.81 -6.95 -9.20
CA MET A 67 -1.81 -5.50 -9.34
C MET A 67 -2.01 -4.83 -7.98
N CYS A 68 -1.25 -3.78 -7.70
CA CYS A 68 -1.41 -2.96 -6.50
C CYS A 68 -1.67 -1.51 -6.90
N ASP A 69 -2.83 -0.99 -6.55
CA ASP A 69 -3.18 0.42 -6.68
C ASP A 69 -3.25 1.07 -5.30
N MET A 70 -2.33 2.01 -5.05
CA MET A 70 -2.24 2.75 -3.79
C MET A 70 -2.82 4.17 -3.86
N GLY A 71 -3.48 4.53 -4.96
CA GLY A 71 -4.07 5.85 -5.14
C GLY A 71 -3.02 6.94 -5.36
N ALA A 72 -2.67 7.21 -6.62
CA ALA A 72 -1.65 8.19 -7.02
C ALA A 72 -1.91 9.64 -6.54
N HIS A 73 -3.15 9.99 -6.17
CA HIS A 73 -3.50 11.34 -5.69
C HIS A 73 -2.86 11.69 -4.35
N LEU A 74 -2.43 10.69 -3.56
CA LEU A 74 -1.74 10.87 -2.28
C LEU A 74 -0.27 11.28 -2.43
N TRP A 75 0.28 11.34 -3.65
CA TRP A 75 1.68 11.74 -3.90
C TRP A 75 1.89 13.24 -4.15
N SER A 76 0.98 14.09 -3.69
CA SER A 76 1.09 15.54 -3.81
C SER A 76 1.92 16.18 -2.68
N GLY A 77 3.24 16.02 -2.76
CA GLY A 77 4.23 16.74 -1.95
C GLY A 77 5.59 16.07 -2.08
N GLU A 78 6.53 16.55 -2.89
CA GLU A 78 7.12 17.88 -2.75
C GLU A 78 7.78 18.36 -4.05
N ARG A 79 7.15 19.32 -4.76
CA ARG A 79 7.85 20.28 -5.63
C ARG A 79 7.03 21.55 -5.86
N ALA A 80 6.68 22.21 -4.76
CA ALA A 80 6.49 23.66 -4.74
C ALA A 80 7.32 24.24 -3.58
N LEU A 81 8.60 23.87 -3.51
CA LEU A 81 9.59 24.71 -2.85
C LEU A 81 9.93 25.81 -3.86
N SER A 82 9.41 27.01 -3.64
CA SER A 82 9.88 28.20 -4.32
C SER A 82 11.35 28.39 -3.95
N VAL A 83 12.25 28.10 -4.90
CA VAL A 83 13.61 28.62 -4.80
C VAL A 83 13.51 30.10 -5.14
N ASP A 84 13.37 30.93 -4.11
CA ASP A 84 13.63 32.37 -4.23
C ASP A 84 15.12 32.55 -4.52
N MET A 85 15.49 32.43 -5.80
CA MET A 85 16.78 32.88 -6.31
C MET A 85 16.79 34.41 -6.18
N ALA A 86 17.38 34.93 -5.12
CA ALA A 86 17.78 36.32 -5.07
C ALA A 86 18.72 36.60 -6.27
N PRO A 87 18.46 37.59 -7.13
CA PRO A 87 19.36 37.92 -8.21
C PRO A 87 20.63 38.55 -7.63
N GLY A 88 21.80 37.90 -7.77
CA GLY A 88 23.04 38.59 -7.37
C GLY A 88 24.37 37.84 -7.30
N LEU A 89 24.46 36.51 -7.43
CA LEU A 89 25.78 35.86 -7.33
C LEU A 89 26.37 35.55 -8.71
N VAL A 90 27.19 36.48 -9.21
CA VAL A 90 28.07 36.25 -10.37
C VAL A 90 29.25 35.39 -9.90
N ALA A 91 29.26 34.11 -10.29
CA ALA A 91 30.42 33.25 -10.05
C ALA A 91 31.44 33.46 -11.17
N THR A 92 32.54 34.16 -10.88
CA THR A 92 33.73 34.17 -11.74
C THR A 92 34.53 32.89 -11.48
N ALA A 93 34.65 32.01 -12.49
CA ALA A 93 35.55 30.87 -12.44
C ALA A 93 36.99 31.33 -12.77
N SER A 94 37.96 30.86 -11.99
CA SER A 94 39.41 30.98 -12.26
C SER A 94 39.93 29.77 -13.02
#